data_AF-A0A0N1I1X1-F1
#
_entry.id   AF-A0A0N1I1X1-F1
#
_cell.length_a   1.000
_cell.length_b   1.000
_cell.length_c   1.000
_cell.angle_alpha   90.00
_cell.angle_beta   90.00
_cell.angle_gamma   90.00
#
_symmetry.space_group_name_H-M   'P 1'
#
loop_
_entity.id
_entity.type
_entity.pdbx_description
1 polymer ?
#
loop_
_entity_poly.entity_id
_entity_poly.type
_entity_poly.pdbx_seq_one_letter_code
_entity_poly.pdbx_strand_id
1 'polypeptide(L)'
;MALDFDVDSGPSFQDHVQSGRDSVLKGRTVSQCWHDLEDQHPFFKDIAKEGRLRGESLGVALAAIEGISCAIKRTNLASAFEDATVEERATAPTSSSAPPPAAAAADSELHYAEVLARVVDAYLRLCGSTPVPTRAQWLHYLQAALAGVAPIDAEDGNRPASGFSPTSTHAPSLTLSSSMSTIGRYLGKLQTTLQTVAQELANSNNSTRCAECEDGSFAEKELKELMRCCIASGRQAARHTALSKTEGGAVRKMVKTLQDYEGSSTLEW
;
A
#
# COMPACT_ATOMS: atom_id res chain seq x y z
N MET A 1 -12.99 -65.57 -15.18
CA MET A 1 -13.83 -64.42 -15.58
C MET A 1 -13.04 -63.18 -15.24
N ALA A 2 -12.40 -62.55 -16.23
CA ALA A 2 -11.71 -61.28 -16.05
C ALA A 2 -12.78 -60.18 -16.16
N LEU A 3 -12.90 -59.36 -15.12
CA LEU A 3 -13.75 -58.18 -15.15
C LEU A 3 -12.99 -57.10 -15.93
N ASP A 4 -13.33 -56.94 -17.20
CA ASP A 4 -12.98 -55.76 -17.98
C ASP A 4 -13.73 -54.58 -17.35
N PHE A 5 -13.04 -53.83 -16.51
CA PHE A 5 -13.49 -52.49 -16.17
C PHE A 5 -13.16 -51.64 -17.39
N ASP A 6 -14.17 -51.40 -18.23
CA ASP A 6 -14.16 -50.31 -19.21
C ASP A 6 -13.82 -49.03 -18.44
N VAL A 7 -12.54 -48.66 -18.46
CA VAL A 7 -12.08 -47.35 -18.04
C VAL A 7 -12.69 -46.41 -19.06
N ASP A 8 -13.80 -45.78 -18.67
CA ASP A 8 -14.53 -44.79 -19.47
C ASP A 8 -13.50 -43.90 -20.17
N SER A 9 -13.37 -44.09 -21.49
CA SER A 9 -12.50 -43.29 -22.36
C SER A 9 -13.10 -41.92 -22.61
N GLY A 10 -13.78 -41.38 -21.60
CA GLY A 10 -14.29 -40.03 -21.58
C GLY A 10 -13.14 -39.04 -21.49
N PRO A 11 -13.36 -37.79 -21.96
CA PRO A 11 -12.35 -36.76 -21.80
C PRO A 11 -12.08 -36.56 -20.31
N SER A 12 -10.80 -36.42 -19.95
CA SER A 12 -10.43 -36.16 -18.57
C SER A 12 -11.00 -34.82 -18.11
N PHE A 13 -11.06 -34.60 -16.79
CA PHE A 13 -11.41 -33.28 -16.24
C PHE A 13 -10.50 -32.17 -16.82
N GLN A 14 -9.22 -32.49 -17.03
CA GLN A 14 -8.25 -31.57 -17.60
C GLN A 14 -8.58 -31.21 -19.06
N ASP A 15 -9.08 -32.17 -19.85
CA ASP A 15 -9.53 -31.93 -21.23
C ASP A 15 -10.76 -31.02 -21.28
N HIS A 16 -11.69 -31.18 -20.32
CA HIS A 16 -12.86 -30.31 -20.22
C HIS A 16 -12.47 -28.87 -19.83
N VAL A 17 -11.55 -28.70 -18.87
CA VAL A 17 -11.03 -27.39 -18.47
C VAL A 17 -10.29 -26.72 -19.63
N GLN A 18 -9.44 -27.47 -20.34
CA GLN A 18 -8.68 -26.96 -21.49
C GLN A 18 -9.61 -26.56 -22.64
N SER A 19 -10.61 -27.39 -22.97
CA SER A 19 -11.64 -27.10 -23.98
C SER A 19 -12.47 -25.86 -23.62
N GLY A 20 -12.85 -25.71 -22.35
CA GLY A 20 -13.52 -24.50 -21.85
C GLY A 20 -12.64 -23.26 -22.01
N ARG A 21 -11.35 -23.37 -21.67
CA ARG A 21 -10.37 -22.28 -21.83
C ARG A 21 -10.20 -21.88 -23.29
N ASP A 22 -10.05 -22.86 -24.18
CA ASP A 22 -9.88 -22.63 -25.62
C ASP A 22 -11.16 -22.06 -26.25
N SER A 23 -12.34 -22.43 -25.74
CA SER A 23 -13.63 -21.84 -26.13
C SER A 23 -13.72 -20.35 -25.72
N VAL A 24 -13.28 -20.02 -24.50
CA VAL A 24 -13.20 -18.65 -23.98
C VAL A 24 -12.20 -17.79 -24.77
N LEU A 25 -11.13 -18.39 -25.31
CA LEU A 25 -10.07 -17.69 -26.05
C LEU A 25 -10.39 -17.44 -27.54
N LYS A 26 -11.51 -17.94 -28.09
CA LYS A 26 -11.89 -17.81 -29.52
C LYS A 26 -12.34 -16.40 -29.98
N GLY A 27 -11.84 -15.32 -29.35
CA GLY A 27 -12.05 -13.95 -29.83
C GLY A 27 -13.34 -13.26 -29.38
N ARG A 28 -14.04 -13.84 -28.39
CA ARG A 28 -15.08 -13.11 -27.65
C ARG A 28 -14.43 -12.11 -26.68
N THR A 29 -15.12 -11.03 -26.37
CA THR A 29 -14.64 -10.11 -25.32
C THR A 29 -14.64 -10.83 -23.97
N VAL A 30 -13.69 -10.51 -23.09
CA VAL A 30 -13.58 -11.13 -21.75
C VAL A 30 -14.91 -11.03 -20.98
N SER A 31 -15.61 -9.89 -21.09
CA SER A 31 -16.94 -9.70 -20.48
C SER A 31 -17.98 -10.68 -21.01
N GLN A 32 -17.97 -10.98 -22.31
CA GLN A 32 -18.95 -11.87 -22.92
C GLN A 32 -18.68 -13.33 -22.55
N CYS A 33 -17.41 -13.74 -22.50
CA CYS A 33 -17.03 -15.05 -21.98
C CYS A 33 -17.43 -15.24 -20.51
N TRP A 34 -17.28 -14.19 -19.69
CA TRP A 34 -17.71 -14.22 -18.30
C TRP A 34 -19.23 -14.37 -18.16
N HIS A 35 -20.02 -13.64 -18.94
CA HIS A 35 -21.47 -13.81 -18.94
C HIS A 35 -21.89 -15.22 -19.39
N ASP A 36 -21.26 -15.76 -20.43
CA ASP A 36 -21.54 -17.12 -20.88
C ASP A 36 -21.20 -18.17 -19.79
N LEU A 37 -20.09 -18.00 -19.07
CA LEU A 37 -19.70 -18.85 -17.92
C LEU A 37 -20.70 -18.74 -16.76
N GLU A 38 -21.13 -17.51 -16.43
CA GLU A 38 -22.11 -17.22 -15.40
C GLU A 38 -23.47 -17.85 -15.71
N ASP A 39 -23.91 -17.78 -16.98
CA ASP A 39 -25.18 -18.33 -17.42
C ASP A 39 -25.17 -19.87 -17.49
N GLN A 40 -24.04 -20.46 -17.90
CA GLN A 40 -23.90 -21.91 -18.02
C GLN A 40 -23.64 -22.62 -16.70
N HIS A 41 -23.03 -21.93 -15.71
CA HIS A 41 -22.74 -22.55 -14.42
C HIS A 41 -23.14 -21.64 -13.24
N PRO A 42 -24.19 -22.02 -12.48
CA PRO A 42 -24.69 -21.24 -11.35
C PRO A 42 -23.63 -20.91 -10.28
N PHE A 43 -22.60 -21.76 -10.09
CA PHE A 43 -21.54 -21.50 -9.13
C PHE A 43 -20.70 -20.26 -9.47
N PHE A 44 -20.57 -19.91 -10.76
CA PHE A 44 -19.87 -18.68 -11.16
C PHE A 44 -20.67 -17.43 -10.81
N LYS A 45 -22.00 -17.51 -10.62
CA LYS A 45 -22.81 -16.37 -10.14
C LYS A 45 -22.41 -15.97 -8.72
N ASP A 46 -22.21 -16.95 -7.86
CA ASP A 46 -21.79 -16.69 -6.48
C ASP A 46 -20.37 -16.11 -6.43
N ILE A 47 -19.46 -16.64 -7.26
CA ILE A 47 -18.09 -16.11 -7.40
C ILE A 47 -18.11 -14.68 -7.94
N ALA A 48 -18.89 -14.39 -8.98
CA ALA A 48 -18.99 -13.05 -9.57
C ALA A 48 -19.61 -12.05 -8.59
N LYS A 49 -20.63 -12.47 -7.84
CA LYS A 49 -21.25 -11.66 -6.78
C LYS A 49 -20.25 -11.35 -5.66
N GLU A 50 -19.52 -12.35 -5.18
CA GLU A 50 -18.48 -12.17 -4.17
C GLU A 50 -17.36 -11.26 -4.68
N GLY A 51 -16.87 -11.47 -5.90
CA GLY A 51 -15.87 -10.61 -6.53
C GLY A 51 -16.32 -9.15 -6.63
N ARG A 52 -17.60 -8.91 -6.96
CA ARG A 52 -18.18 -7.56 -6.97
C ARG A 52 -18.21 -6.94 -5.58
N LEU A 53 -18.69 -7.67 -4.57
CA LEU A 53 -18.74 -7.19 -3.19
C LEU A 53 -17.33 -6.86 -2.67
N ARG A 54 -16.34 -7.71 -2.95
CA ARG A 54 -14.93 -7.44 -2.62
C ARG A 54 -14.39 -6.22 -3.35
N GLY A 55 -14.68 -6.08 -4.64
CA GLY A 55 -14.29 -4.92 -5.44
C GLY A 55 -14.89 -3.61 -4.92
N GLU A 56 -16.17 -3.62 -4.55
CA GLU A 56 -16.85 -2.47 -3.92
C GLU A 56 -16.21 -2.11 -2.58
N SER A 57 -15.95 -3.11 -1.73
CA SER A 57 -15.30 -2.95 -0.44
C SER A 57 -13.89 -2.35 -0.57
N LEU A 58 -13.09 -2.89 -1.51
CA LEU A 58 -11.76 -2.37 -1.83
C LEU A 58 -11.83 -0.94 -2.36
N GLY A 59 -12.77 -0.62 -3.26
CA GLY A 59 -12.98 0.73 -3.79
C GLY A 59 -13.32 1.74 -2.68
N VAL A 60 -14.18 1.35 -1.73
CA VAL A 60 -14.50 2.17 -0.55
C VAL A 60 -13.27 2.38 0.33
N ALA A 61 -12.44 1.36 0.52
CA ALA A 61 -11.21 1.46 1.28
C ALA A 61 -10.19 2.40 0.60
N LEU A 62 -9.99 2.27 -0.71
CA LEU A 62 -9.07 3.15 -1.46
C LEU A 62 -9.54 4.61 -1.45
N ALA A 63 -10.84 4.87 -1.58
CA ALA A 63 -11.39 6.22 -1.46
C ALA A 63 -11.20 6.80 -0.04
N ALA A 64 -11.30 5.98 1.00
CA ALA A 64 -11.03 6.41 2.37
C ALA A 64 -9.54 6.72 2.58
N ILE A 65 -8.63 5.94 2.00
CA ILE A 65 -7.19 6.22 2.00
C ILE A 65 -6.90 7.57 1.33
N GLU A 66 -7.43 7.80 0.12
CA GLU A 66 -7.26 9.06 -0.61
C GLU A 66 -7.75 10.26 0.21
N GLY A 67 -8.96 10.16 0.78
CA GLY A 67 -9.52 11.21 1.64
C GLY A 67 -8.67 11.52 2.88
N ILE A 68 -8.08 10.49 3.49
CA ILE A 68 -7.15 10.63 4.62
C ILE A 68 -5.85 11.32 4.15
N SER A 69 -5.26 10.90 3.04
CA SER A 69 -4.06 11.53 2.48
C SER A 69 -4.27 13.01 2.17
N CYS A 70 -5.43 13.38 1.60
CA CYS A 70 -5.80 14.78 1.39
C CYS A 70 -5.91 15.56 2.71
N ALA A 71 -6.50 14.96 3.75
CA ALA A 71 -6.61 15.59 5.07
C ALA A 71 -5.23 15.83 5.71
N ILE A 72 -4.34 14.84 5.64
CA ILE A 72 -2.96 14.92 6.15
C ILE A 72 -2.19 16.04 5.45
N LYS A 73 -2.26 16.10 4.11
CA LYS A 73 -1.60 17.18 3.33
C LYS A 73 -2.09 18.56 3.80
N ARG A 74 -3.40 18.69 4.04
CA ARG A 74 -4.00 19.95 4.50
C ARG A 74 -3.57 20.33 5.91
N THR A 75 -3.49 19.38 6.84
CA THR A 75 -3.03 19.65 8.21
C THR A 75 -1.57 20.04 8.24
N ASN A 76 -0.72 19.40 7.44
CA ASN A 76 0.72 19.75 7.35
C ASN A 76 0.94 21.13 6.71
N LEU A 77 0.14 21.50 5.72
CA LEU A 77 0.16 22.86 5.18
C LEU A 77 -0.24 23.89 6.24
N ALA A 78 -1.31 23.61 7.00
CA ALA A 78 -1.78 24.52 8.04
C ALA A 78 -0.74 24.73 9.16
N SER A 79 -0.08 23.66 9.61
CA SER A 79 0.98 23.77 10.62
C SER A 79 2.17 24.58 10.12
N ALA A 80 2.56 24.43 8.85
CA ALA A 80 3.64 25.22 8.25
C ALA A 80 3.35 26.73 8.22
N PHE A 81 2.08 27.13 8.01
CA PHE A 81 1.67 28.54 8.07
C PHE A 81 1.63 29.10 9.50
N GLU A 82 1.19 28.31 10.48
CA GLU A 82 1.15 28.75 11.89
C GLU A 82 2.57 29.02 12.42
N ASP A 83 3.53 28.14 12.13
CA ASP A 83 4.94 28.33 12.54
C ASP A 83 5.56 29.59 11.93
N ALA A 84 5.28 29.89 10.66
CA ALA A 84 5.78 31.09 9.98
C ALA A 84 5.26 32.40 10.63
N THR A 85 4.00 32.43 11.08
CA THR A 85 3.42 33.62 11.73
C THR A 85 3.92 33.86 13.15
N VAL A 86 4.39 32.82 13.86
CA VAL A 86 4.98 32.97 15.20
C VAL A 86 6.40 33.54 15.11
N GLU A 87 7.16 33.17 14.08
CA GLU A 87 8.53 33.63 13.88
C GLU A 87 8.62 35.13 13.50
N GLU A 88 7.67 35.62 12.69
CA GLU A 88 7.62 37.03 12.26
C GLU A 88 7.35 38.01 13.42
N ARG A 89 6.72 37.54 14.50
CA ARG A 89 6.41 38.38 15.67
C ARG A 89 7.56 38.48 16.67
N ALA A 90 8.65 37.73 16.48
CA ALA A 90 9.72 37.56 17.48
C ALA A 90 11.09 38.13 17.10
N THR A 91 11.32 38.67 15.90
CA THR A 91 12.70 39.05 15.48
C THR A 91 12.94 40.55 15.29
N ALA A 92 13.66 41.10 16.28
CA ALA A 92 14.66 42.14 16.04
C ALA A 92 15.80 41.57 15.17
N PRO A 93 16.50 42.40 14.37
CA PRO A 93 17.39 41.92 13.31
C PRO A 93 18.69 41.36 13.89
N THR A 94 18.86 40.04 13.86
CA THR A 94 20.19 39.41 14.04
C THR A 94 20.48 38.54 12.83
N SER A 95 21.45 38.98 12.04
CA SER A 95 21.94 38.32 10.83
C SER A 95 22.58 36.96 11.17
N SER A 96 21.86 35.87 10.98
CA SER A 96 22.43 34.51 10.99
C SER A 96 21.78 33.66 9.89
N SER A 97 22.63 33.09 9.03
CA SER A 97 22.31 32.45 7.74
C SER A 97 22.14 30.93 7.87
N ALA A 98 21.29 30.45 8.78
CA ALA A 98 20.90 29.05 8.82
C ALA A 98 19.39 28.95 9.08
N PRO A 99 18.63 28.19 8.27
CA PRO A 99 17.21 28.01 8.51
C PRO A 99 16.98 27.33 9.87
N PRO A 100 15.95 27.74 10.62
CA PRO A 100 15.60 27.13 11.89
C PRO A 100 15.24 25.64 11.69
N PRO A 101 15.60 24.75 12.64
CA PRO A 101 15.37 23.32 12.53
C PRO A 101 13.88 22.92 12.39
N ALA A 102 12.95 23.80 12.79
CA ALA A 102 11.50 23.58 12.64
C ALA A 102 11.02 23.68 11.18
N ALA A 103 11.56 24.60 10.39
CA ALA A 103 11.18 24.77 8.99
C ALA A 103 11.55 23.54 8.13
N ALA A 104 12.75 22.99 8.34
CA ALA A 104 13.21 21.79 7.64
C ALA A 104 12.37 20.53 7.95
N ALA A 105 11.84 20.43 9.18
CA ALA A 105 10.96 19.33 9.58
C ALA A 105 9.57 19.42 8.94
N ALA A 106 9.00 20.63 8.86
CA ALA A 106 7.70 20.87 8.22
C ALA A 106 7.72 20.58 6.72
N ASP A 107 8.79 20.98 6.03
CA ASP A 107 9.00 20.69 4.60
C ASP A 107 9.09 19.18 4.33
N SER A 108 9.73 18.44 5.24
CA SER A 108 9.86 16.97 5.14
C SER A 108 8.50 16.27 5.30
N GLU A 109 7.67 16.70 6.26
CA GLU A 109 6.33 16.14 6.49
C GLU A 109 5.35 16.43 5.35
N LEU A 110 5.42 17.64 4.78
CA LEU A 110 4.64 17.96 3.58
C LEU A 110 5.07 17.09 2.40
N HIS A 111 6.37 16.93 2.18
CA HIS A 111 6.91 16.06 1.14
C HIS A 111 6.42 14.61 1.31
N TYR A 112 6.47 14.05 2.53
CA TYR A 112 5.96 12.71 2.79
C TYR A 112 4.46 12.57 2.52
N ALA A 113 3.65 13.57 2.85
CA ALA A 113 2.22 13.57 2.54
C ALA A 113 1.95 13.57 1.02
N GLU A 114 2.76 14.29 0.24
CA GLU A 114 2.66 14.29 -1.23
C GLU A 114 3.06 12.97 -1.86
N VAL A 115 4.14 12.37 -1.36
CA VAL A 115 4.57 11.03 -1.78
C VAL A 115 3.49 10.00 -1.44
N LEU A 116 2.91 10.06 -0.24
CA LEU A 116 1.83 9.17 0.16
C LEU A 116 0.65 9.27 -0.81
N ALA A 117 0.22 10.48 -1.17
CA ALA A 117 -0.86 10.68 -2.14
C ALA A 117 -0.54 10.05 -3.52
N ARG A 118 0.70 10.14 -3.99
CA ARG A 118 1.13 9.47 -5.23
C ARG A 118 1.10 7.94 -5.12
N VAL A 119 1.51 7.39 -3.98
CA VAL A 119 1.45 5.95 -3.71
C VAL A 119 0.01 5.46 -3.74
N VAL A 120 -0.93 6.22 -3.15
CA VAL A 120 -2.36 5.90 -3.16
C VAL A 120 -2.93 5.88 -4.57
N ASP A 121 -2.64 6.90 -5.37
CA ASP A 121 -3.04 6.96 -6.79
C ASP A 121 -2.45 5.79 -7.60
N ALA A 122 -1.20 5.38 -7.31
CA ALA A 122 -0.62 4.21 -7.93
C ALA A 122 -1.34 2.91 -7.56
N TYR A 123 -1.77 2.72 -6.30
CA TYR A 123 -2.59 1.58 -5.90
C TYR A 123 -3.98 1.59 -6.56
N LEU A 124 -4.62 2.76 -6.68
CA LEU A 124 -5.89 2.91 -7.39
C LEU A 124 -5.77 2.47 -8.85
N ARG A 125 -4.71 2.89 -9.55
CA ARG A 125 -4.46 2.49 -10.95
C ARG A 125 -4.10 1.02 -11.07
N LEU A 126 -3.30 0.49 -10.14
CA LEU A 126 -2.92 -0.91 -10.12
C LEU A 126 -4.16 -1.78 -9.97
N CYS A 127 -4.95 -1.59 -8.91
CA CYS A 127 -6.15 -2.38 -8.65
C CYS A 127 -7.27 -2.15 -9.69
N GLY A 128 -7.32 -0.97 -10.32
CA GLY A 128 -8.28 -0.68 -11.40
C GLY A 128 -7.93 -1.33 -12.74
N SER A 129 -6.65 -1.63 -12.98
CA SER A 129 -6.18 -2.22 -14.24
C SER A 129 -5.98 -3.73 -14.16
N THR A 130 -5.58 -4.26 -12.99
CA THR A 130 -5.36 -5.69 -12.79
C THR A 130 -5.94 -6.17 -11.45
N PRO A 131 -6.87 -7.15 -11.46
CA PRO A 131 -7.49 -7.64 -10.23
C PRO A 131 -6.52 -8.43 -9.35
N VAL A 132 -5.50 -9.05 -9.96
CA VAL A 132 -4.39 -9.75 -9.28
C VAL A 132 -3.09 -9.18 -9.83
N PRO A 133 -2.53 -8.12 -9.22
CA PRO A 133 -1.32 -7.50 -9.72
C PRO A 133 -0.10 -8.38 -9.48
N THR A 134 0.73 -8.54 -10.50
CA THR A 134 2.03 -9.22 -10.38
C THR A 134 3.03 -8.34 -9.62
N ARG A 135 4.10 -8.93 -9.08
CA ARG A 135 5.18 -8.16 -8.43
C ARG A 135 5.83 -7.16 -9.39
N ALA A 136 5.98 -7.55 -10.66
CA ALA A 136 6.52 -6.66 -11.69
C ALA A 136 5.60 -5.46 -11.96
N GLN A 137 4.29 -5.68 -12.06
CA GLN A 137 3.32 -4.59 -12.19
C GLN A 137 3.33 -3.69 -10.95
N TRP A 138 3.24 -4.28 -9.76
CA TRP A 138 3.30 -3.55 -8.50
C TRP A 138 4.55 -2.68 -8.39
N LEU A 139 5.73 -3.25 -8.69
CA LEU A 139 7.00 -2.53 -8.71
C LEU A 139 6.95 -1.35 -9.69
N HIS A 140 6.48 -1.59 -10.93
CA HIS A 140 6.41 -0.57 -11.97
C HIS A 140 5.56 0.63 -11.54
N TYR A 141 4.35 0.39 -10.99
CA TYR A 141 3.46 1.45 -10.56
C TYR A 141 4.01 2.22 -9.34
N LEU A 142 4.52 1.52 -8.33
CA LEU A 142 4.98 2.18 -7.11
C LEU A 142 6.35 2.85 -7.22
N GLN A 143 7.25 2.32 -8.06
CA GLN A 143 8.54 2.94 -8.29
C GLN A 143 8.39 4.34 -8.92
N ALA A 144 7.41 4.51 -9.82
CA ALA A 144 7.07 5.82 -10.38
C ALA A 144 6.51 6.77 -9.31
N ALA A 145 5.69 6.25 -8.37
CA ALA A 145 5.11 7.05 -7.28
C ALA A 145 6.16 7.57 -6.29
N LEU A 146 7.24 6.80 -6.07
CA LEU A 146 8.35 7.16 -5.17
C LEU A 146 9.48 7.92 -5.87
N ALA A 147 9.35 8.24 -7.15
CA ALA A 147 10.35 9.04 -7.85
C ALA A 147 10.55 10.39 -7.12
N GLY A 148 11.81 10.70 -6.80
CA GLY A 148 12.21 11.93 -6.11
C GLY A 148 12.29 11.84 -4.58
N VAL A 149 12.02 10.68 -3.97
CA VAL A 149 12.26 10.46 -2.54
C VAL A 149 13.74 10.10 -2.34
N ALA A 150 14.47 10.92 -1.57
CA ALA A 150 15.84 10.59 -1.19
C ALA A 150 15.85 9.26 -0.40
N PRO A 151 16.87 8.40 -0.58
CA PRO A 151 17.02 7.21 0.23
C PRO A 151 16.99 7.61 1.71
N ILE A 152 16.00 7.10 2.44
CA ILE A 152 16.00 7.25 3.89
C ILE A 152 17.05 6.25 4.39
N ASP A 153 18.16 6.76 4.94
CA ASP A 153 19.11 5.91 5.66
C ASP A 153 18.32 5.23 6.78
N ALA A 154 17.96 3.97 6.57
CA ALA A 154 17.26 3.17 7.54
C ALA A 154 18.22 2.95 8.71
N GLU A 155 18.12 3.78 9.76
CA GLU A 155 18.78 3.47 11.01
C GLU A 155 18.29 2.10 11.47
N ASP A 156 19.24 1.17 11.54
CA ASP A 156 19.11 -0.26 11.75
C ASP A 156 18.37 -0.57 13.07
N GLY A 157 17.03 -0.58 13.01
CA GLY A 157 16.16 -0.84 14.15
C GLY A 157 15.99 -2.33 14.51
N ASN A 158 16.70 -3.23 13.84
CA ASN A 158 16.53 -4.67 14.02
C ASN A 158 17.81 -5.37 14.50
N ARG A 159 18.38 -4.87 15.60
CA ARG A 159 19.47 -5.58 16.30
C ARG A 159 18.86 -6.51 17.35
N PRO A 160 18.96 -7.85 17.21
CA PRO A 160 18.46 -8.77 18.23
C PRO A 160 19.25 -8.57 19.53
N ALA A 161 18.52 -8.47 20.64
CA ALA A 161 19.08 -8.35 21.98
C ALA A 161 19.97 -9.55 22.29
N SER A 162 21.29 -9.33 22.30
CA SER A 162 22.26 -10.30 22.80
C SER A 162 23.40 -9.58 23.51
N GLY A 163 23.63 -10.00 24.75
CA GLY A 163 24.92 -9.84 25.43
C GLY A 163 25.10 -8.56 26.23
N PHE A 164 24.68 -8.61 27.50
CA PHE A 164 25.24 -7.77 28.57
C PHE A 164 26.78 -7.87 28.58
N SER A 165 27.47 -6.73 28.58
CA SER A 165 28.79 -6.57 29.19
C SER A 165 28.99 -5.10 29.57
N PRO A 166 29.29 -4.79 30.84
CA PRO A 166 29.51 -3.42 31.29
C PRO A 166 31.01 -3.11 31.23
N THR A 167 31.41 -2.07 30.50
CA THR A 167 32.56 -1.26 30.91
C THR A 167 32.67 0.03 30.12
N SER A 168 32.97 1.10 30.87
CA SER A 168 33.69 2.30 30.47
C SER A 168 32.94 3.38 29.69
N THR A 169 32.37 4.30 30.48
CA THR A 169 32.54 5.76 30.40
C THR A 169 33.31 6.27 29.18
N HIS A 170 32.59 6.73 28.16
CA HIS A 170 32.81 8.01 27.48
C HIS A 170 31.46 8.44 26.88
N ALA A 171 31.12 9.72 27.09
CA ALA A 171 29.81 10.30 26.80
C ALA A 171 29.35 10.05 25.33
N PRO A 172 28.10 9.61 25.10
CA PRO A 172 27.62 9.44 23.75
C PRO A 172 27.18 10.80 23.18
N SER A 173 27.61 10.99 21.93
CA SER A 173 27.13 11.98 20.98
C SER A 173 25.61 12.16 21.04
N LEU A 174 25.17 13.40 20.85
CA LEU A 174 23.80 13.77 20.54
C LEU A 174 23.37 13.09 19.25
N THR A 175 22.90 11.84 19.32
CA THR A 175 22.03 11.30 18.28
C THR A 175 20.69 11.99 18.46
N LEU A 176 20.49 13.06 17.68
CA LEU A 176 19.14 13.51 17.37
C LEU A 176 18.46 12.33 16.69
N SER A 177 17.78 11.50 17.49
CA SER A 177 16.81 10.54 16.99
C SER A 177 15.69 11.39 16.39
N SER A 178 15.86 11.73 15.11
CA SER A 178 14.84 12.40 14.32
C SER A 178 13.63 11.48 14.36
N SER A 179 12.61 11.87 15.12
CA SER A 179 11.39 11.08 15.29
C SER A 179 10.66 11.08 13.96
N MET A 180 11.02 10.14 13.07
CA MET A 180 10.36 10.00 11.78
C MET A 180 8.87 9.74 12.02
N SER A 181 8.04 10.51 11.32
CA SER A 181 6.60 10.29 11.34
C SER A 181 6.23 8.89 10.88
N THR A 182 5.02 8.48 11.23
CA THR A 182 4.45 7.20 10.78
C THR A 182 4.50 7.06 9.26
N ILE A 183 4.27 8.16 8.54
CA ILE A 183 4.32 8.21 7.07
C ILE A 183 5.76 8.05 6.58
N GLY A 184 6.70 8.82 7.13
CA GLY A 184 8.12 8.69 6.79
C GLY A 184 8.64 7.26 6.99
N ARG A 185 8.27 6.62 8.10
CA ARG A 185 8.63 5.22 8.38
C ARG A 185 8.02 4.24 7.37
N TYR A 186 6.75 4.43 7.03
CA TYR A 186 6.09 3.61 6.00
C TYR A 186 6.78 3.76 4.64
N LEU A 187 7.05 4.99 4.21
CA LEU A 187 7.69 5.26 2.92
C LEU A 187 9.11 4.70 2.85
N GLY A 188 9.89 4.80 3.94
CA GLY A 188 11.20 4.16 4.03
C GLY A 188 11.12 2.65 3.90
N LYS A 189 10.19 2.01 4.63
CA LYS A 189 9.94 0.56 4.51
C LYS A 189 9.54 0.18 3.08
N LEU A 190 8.62 0.93 2.47
CA LEU A 190 8.14 0.69 1.11
C LEU A 190 9.28 0.76 0.09
N GLN A 191 10.18 1.74 0.23
CA GLN A 191 11.36 1.88 -0.62
C GLN A 191 12.28 0.66 -0.52
N THR A 192 12.56 0.18 0.70
CA THR A 192 13.35 -1.04 0.92
C THR A 192 12.67 -2.28 0.31
N THR A 193 11.34 -2.40 0.46
CA THR A 193 10.58 -3.48 -0.15
C THR A 193 10.68 -3.45 -1.68
N LEU A 194 10.55 -2.27 -2.30
CA LEU A 194 10.69 -2.12 -3.76
C LEU A 194 12.08 -2.49 -4.27
N GLN A 195 13.13 -2.10 -3.56
CA GLN A 195 14.50 -2.50 -3.90
C GLN A 195 14.69 -4.01 -3.82
N THR A 196 14.14 -4.63 -2.77
CA THR A 196 14.16 -6.08 -2.57
C THR A 196 13.45 -6.80 -3.73
N VAL A 197 12.23 -6.37 -4.07
CA VAL A 197 11.46 -6.93 -5.19
C VAL A 197 12.17 -6.73 -6.53
N ALA A 198 12.77 -5.56 -6.76
CA ALA A 198 13.54 -5.30 -7.97
C ALA A 198 14.74 -6.24 -8.10
N GLN A 199 15.45 -6.48 -7.00
CA GLN A 199 16.58 -7.42 -6.96
C GLN A 199 16.13 -8.86 -7.17
N GLU A 200 15.03 -9.28 -6.54
CA GLU A 200 14.43 -10.60 -6.73
C GLU A 200 14.01 -10.85 -8.18
N LEU A 201 13.37 -9.86 -8.82
CA LEU A 201 12.97 -9.94 -10.22
C LEU A 201 14.18 -9.99 -11.16
N ALA A 202 15.23 -9.20 -10.89
CA ALA A 202 16.47 -9.24 -11.67
C ALA A 202 17.17 -10.61 -11.56
N ASN A 203 17.19 -11.22 -10.38
CA ASN A 203 17.79 -12.53 -10.14
C ASN A 203 16.94 -13.68 -10.71
N SER A 204 15.60 -13.53 -10.67
CA SER A 204 14.64 -14.54 -11.16
C SER A 204 14.69 -14.74 -12.67
N ASN A 205 15.20 -13.78 -13.44
CA ASN A 205 15.38 -13.93 -14.90
C ASN A 205 16.30 -15.10 -15.29
N ASN A 206 17.07 -15.65 -14.34
CA ASN A 206 17.92 -16.83 -14.54
C ASN A 206 17.30 -18.15 -14.03
N SER A 207 16.14 -18.10 -13.37
CA SER A 207 15.49 -19.28 -12.77
C SER A 207 14.03 -19.38 -13.23
N THR A 208 13.80 -20.20 -14.25
CA THR A 208 12.51 -20.41 -14.94
C THR A 208 11.40 -21.06 -14.07
N ARG A 209 11.57 -21.13 -12.74
CA ARG A 209 10.72 -21.94 -11.84
C ARG A 209 9.81 -21.17 -10.88
N CYS A 210 9.78 -19.84 -10.88
CA CYS A 210 9.04 -19.06 -9.88
C CYS A 210 7.92 -18.15 -10.42
N ALA A 211 7.63 -18.16 -11.73
CA ALA A 211 6.62 -17.27 -12.31
C ALA A 211 5.16 -17.73 -12.09
N GLU A 212 4.92 -18.96 -11.61
CA GLU A 212 3.60 -19.60 -11.65
C GLU A 212 2.75 -19.49 -10.36
N CYS A 213 3.23 -18.82 -9.30
CA CYS A 213 2.50 -18.70 -8.02
C CYS A 213 2.39 -17.26 -7.48
N GLU A 214 2.33 -16.24 -8.34
CA GLU A 214 1.98 -14.90 -7.88
C GLU A 214 0.46 -14.77 -7.74
N ASP A 215 -0.04 -15.20 -6.58
CA ASP A 215 -1.45 -15.10 -6.16
C ASP A 215 -1.89 -13.67 -5.78
N GLY A 216 -1.01 -12.67 -5.89
CA GLY A 216 -1.27 -11.27 -5.54
C GLY A 216 -1.22 -10.97 -4.03
N SER A 217 -1.01 -11.98 -3.17
CA SER A 217 -0.94 -11.82 -1.70
C SER A 217 0.11 -10.80 -1.25
N PHE A 218 1.18 -10.65 -2.04
CA PHE A 218 2.21 -9.65 -1.82
C PHE A 218 1.67 -8.22 -1.91
N ALA A 219 0.96 -7.88 -2.99
CA ALA A 219 0.42 -6.53 -3.18
C ALA A 219 -0.63 -6.20 -2.11
N GLU A 220 -1.41 -7.19 -1.71
CA GLU A 220 -2.39 -7.07 -0.64
C GLU A 220 -1.75 -6.82 0.73
N LYS A 221 -0.67 -7.53 1.06
CA LYS A 221 0.08 -7.30 2.31
C LYS A 221 0.62 -5.87 2.40
N GLU A 222 1.15 -5.36 1.30
CA GLU A 222 1.67 -3.99 1.25
C GLU A 222 0.54 -2.94 1.27
N LEU A 223 -0.62 -3.24 0.68
CA LEU A 223 -1.82 -2.42 0.80
C LEU A 223 -2.34 -2.37 2.25
N LYS A 224 -2.34 -3.50 2.96
CA LYS A 224 -2.69 -3.55 4.40
C LYS A 224 -1.74 -2.66 5.22
N GLU A 225 -0.46 -2.65 4.90
CA GLU A 225 0.51 -1.77 5.57
C GLU A 225 0.24 -0.28 5.30
N LEU A 226 -0.09 0.07 4.05
CA LEU A 226 -0.54 1.42 3.69
C LEU A 226 -1.78 1.83 4.50
N MET A 227 -2.76 0.92 4.62
CA MET A 227 -3.98 1.15 5.40
C MET A 227 -3.67 1.44 6.87
N ARG A 228 -2.78 0.67 7.50
CA ARG A 228 -2.36 0.93 8.89
C ARG A 228 -1.71 2.29 9.06
N CYS A 229 -0.82 2.66 8.13
CA CYS A 229 -0.21 3.99 8.11
C CYS A 229 -1.27 5.10 8.02
N CYS A 230 -2.27 4.93 7.15
CA CYS A 230 -3.38 5.87 6.98
C CYS A 230 -4.30 5.91 8.19
N ILE A 231 -4.61 4.78 8.83
CA ILE A 231 -5.39 4.72 10.08
C ILE A 231 -4.69 5.53 11.18
N ALA A 232 -3.39 5.31 11.39
CA ALA A 232 -2.63 6.01 12.42
C ALA A 232 -2.56 7.52 12.13
N SER A 233 -2.18 7.90 10.91
CA SER A 233 -2.00 9.29 10.51
C SER A 233 -3.34 10.03 10.40
N GLY A 234 -4.39 9.37 9.93
CA GLY A 234 -5.75 9.90 9.86
C GLY A 234 -6.35 10.18 11.24
N ARG A 235 -6.06 9.37 12.25
CA ARG A 235 -6.46 9.65 13.64
C ARG A 235 -5.79 10.93 14.17
N GLN A 236 -4.53 11.16 13.82
CA GLN A 236 -3.81 12.38 14.19
C GLN A 236 -4.40 13.59 13.45
N ALA A 237 -4.55 13.50 12.13
CA ALA A 237 -5.15 14.56 11.32
C ALA A 237 -6.56 14.94 11.79
N ALA A 238 -7.40 13.96 12.14
CA ALA A 238 -8.77 14.22 12.60
C ALA A 238 -8.88 14.97 13.95
N ARG A 239 -7.78 15.06 14.71
CA ARG A 239 -7.69 15.82 15.96
C ARG A 239 -7.10 17.21 15.76
N HIS A 240 -6.58 17.50 14.56
CA HIS A 240 -5.93 18.76 14.23
C HIS A 240 -6.94 19.91 14.21
N THR A 241 -6.60 21.03 14.83
CA THR A 241 -7.45 22.23 14.96
C THR A 241 -7.74 22.91 13.62
N ALA A 242 -6.83 22.77 12.65
CA ALA A 242 -7.00 23.29 11.29
C ALA A 242 -8.15 22.63 10.51
N LEU A 243 -8.63 21.45 10.92
CA LEU A 243 -9.80 20.84 10.30
C LEU A 243 -11.08 21.30 11.00
N SER A 244 -12.10 21.63 10.21
CA SER A 244 -13.42 21.89 10.77
C SER A 244 -13.97 20.64 11.49
N LYS A 245 -14.90 20.84 12.44
CA LYS A 245 -15.54 19.72 13.16
C LYS A 245 -16.19 18.70 12.21
N THR A 246 -16.75 19.18 11.10
CA THR A 246 -17.35 18.34 10.05
C THR A 246 -16.30 17.52 9.31
N GLU A 247 -15.19 18.14 8.90
CA GLU A 247 -14.09 17.46 8.21
C GLU A 247 -13.39 16.45 9.11
N GLY A 248 -13.05 16.82 10.35
CA GLY A 248 -12.51 15.87 11.33
C GLY A 248 -13.47 14.71 11.60
N GLY A 249 -14.79 14.96 11.54
CA GLY A 249 -15.82 13.92 11.58
C GLY A 249 -15.78 12.99 10.36
N ALA A 250 -15.58 13.53 9.16
CA ALA A 250 -15.45 12.75 7.93
C ALA A 250 -14.18 11.87 7.95
N VAL A 251 -13.03 12.43 8.38
CA VAL A 251 -11.78 11.66 8.51
C VAL A 251 -11.94 10.51 9.52
N ARG A 252 -12.63 10.74 10.65
CA ARG A 252 -12.94 9.65 11.59
C ARG A 252 -13.78 8.54 10.98
N LYS A 253 -14.74 8.87 10.11
CA LYS A 253 -15.52 7.86 9.37
C LYS A 253 -14.64 7.08 8.40
N MET A 254 -13.78 7.75 7.65
CA MET A 254 -12.82 7.10 6.73
C MET A 254 -11.88 6.17 7.49
N VAL A 255 -11.32 6.60 8.62
CA VAL A 255 -10.50 5.75 9.49
C VAL A 255 -11.30 4.52 9.93
N LYS A 256 -12.55 4.69 10.36
CA LYS A 256 -13.41 3.57 10.74
C LYS A 256 -13.61 2.60 9.58
N THR A 257 -13.88 3.10 8.38
CA THR A 257 -14.00 2.30 7.16
C THR A 257 -12.77 1.44 6.91
N LEU A 258 -11.56 1.99 7.09
CA LEU A 258 -10.32 1.21 6.93
C LEU A 258 -10.15 0.14 8.02
N GLN A 259 -10.56 0.44 9.26
CA GLN A 259 -10.50 -0.54 10.35
C GLN A 259 -11.50 -1.68 10.14
N ASP A 260 -12.72 -1.35 9.69
CA ASP A 260 -13.76 -2.33 9.38
C ASP A 260 -13.27 -3.23 8.22
N TYR A 261 -12.63 -2.65 7.20
CA TYR A 261 -12.04 -3.38 6.08
C TYR A 261 -10.85 -4.29 6.48
N GLU A 262 -9.96 -3.83 7.37
CA GLU A 262 -8.84 -4.65 7.88
C GLU A 262 -9.35 -5.80 8.77
N GLY A 263 -10.45 -5.59 9.49
CA GLY A 263 -11.06 -6.56 10.39
C GLY A 263 -11.98 -7.59 9.71
N SER A 264 -12.54 -7.27 8.55
CA SER A 264 -13.23 -8.25 7.72
C SER A 264 -12.20 -9.11 7.00
N SER A 265 -12.29 -10.43 7.10
CA SER A 265 -11.48 -11.40 6.33
C SER A 265 -11.70 -11.32 4.80
N THR A 266 -12.20 -10.20 4.27
CA THR A 266 -12.49 -9.90 2.86
C THR A 266 -11.29 -10.03 1.93
N LEU A 267 -10.09 -10.18 2.49
CA LEU A 267 -8.83 -10.24 1.77
C LEU A 267 -8.18 -11.65 1.78
N GLU A 268 -8.73 -12.65 2.46
CA GLU A 268 -8.24 -14.02 2.29
C GLU A 268 -8.76 -14.55 0.93
N TRP A 269 -7.83 -14.74 -0.02
CA TRP A 269 -8.06 -15.39 -1.32
C TRP A 269 -7.78 -16.89 -1.22
#